data_AF-A0A6J4PD36-F1
#
_entry.id   AF-A0A6J4PD36-F1
#
_cell.length_a   1.000
_cell.length_b   1.000
_cell.length_c   1.000
_cell.angle_alpha   90.00
_cell.angle_beta   90.00
_cell.angle_gamma   90.00
#
_symmetry.space_group_name_H-M   'P 1'
#
loop_
_entity.id
_entity.type
_entity.pdbx_description
1 polymer ?
#
loop_
_entity_poly.entity_id
_entity_poly.type
_entity_poly.pdbx_seq_one_letter_code
_entity_poly.pdbx_strand_id
1 'polypeptide(L)'
;MIRAALAALLLSAAPAFAQDIGIHDPYAITPVPGAPTGGAYMLIHNHASTPDRLVKARSPVAEHVMLHTHVEEDGVMRMRPAEDGLELPAGGVLLLGRGRGHVMFMGITDPFEDGDIIPLTLVFEHAGEIEVEVPVDLSRLTEDPATEIPEPHTHGAETPESHDHEAHGAEEMPASRGHEGHGG
;
A
#
# COMPACT_ATOMS: atom_id res chain seq x y z
N MET A 1 -50.13 49.64 -11.87
CA MET A 1 -49.23 49.35 -10.74
C MET A 1 -48.79 47.90 -10.83
N ILE A 2 -47.63 47.61 -11.44
CA ILE A 2 -47.08 46.25 -11.54
C ILE A 2 -45.83 46.23 -10.66
N ARG A 3 -45.88 45.46 -9.57
CA ARG A 3 -44.75 45.25 -8.66
C ARG A 3 -43.80 44.24 -9.30
N ALA A 4 -42.64 44.69 -9.74
CA ALA A 4 -41.54 43.81 -10.13
C ALA A 4 -40.88 43.27 -8.87
N ALA A 5 -41.03 41.97 -8.60
CA ALA A 5 -40.29 41.27 -7.55
C ALA A 5 -39.01 40.71 -8.18
N LEU A 6 -37.87 41.31 -7.82
CA LEU A 6 -36.55 40.86 -8.21
C LEU A 6 -36.15 39.71 -7.26
N ALA A 7 -36.20 38.47 -7.75
CA ALA A 7 -35.72 37.30 -7.00
C ALA A 7 -34.19 37.28 -7.04
N ALA A 8 -33.57 37.50 -5.87
CA ALA A 8 -32.12 37.38 -5.69
C ALA A 8 -31.71 35.91 -5.82
N LEU A 9 -30.97 35.60 -6.89
CA LEU A 9 -30.34 34.29 -7.10
C LEU A 9 -29.12 34.21 -6.16
N LEU A 10 -29.31 33.59 -4.99
CA LEU A 10 -28.21 33.24 -4.09
C LEU A 10 -27.37 32.16 -4.76
N LEU A 11 -26.21 32.56 -5.28
CA LEU A 11 -25.19 31.64 -5.79
C LEU A 11 -24.53 30.97 -4.59
N SER A 12 -24.99 29.77 -4.24
CA SER A 12 -24.38 28.94 -3.20
C SER A 12 -22.98 28.54 -3.64
N ALA A 13 -21.95 29.22 -3.14
CA ALA A 13 -20.58 28.75 -3.24
C ALA A 13 -20.42 27.53 -2.32
N ALA A 14 -20.41 26.33 -2.90
CA ALA A 14 -19.99 25.14 -2.18
C ALA A 14 -18.54 25.34 -1.72
N PRO A 15 -18.19 25.01 -0.47
CA PRO A 15 -16.80 25.00 -0.05
C PRO A 15 -16.05 24.01 -0.94
N ALA A 16 -15.07 24.51 -1.69
CA ALA A 16 -14.05 23.68 -2.27
C ALA A 16 -13.21 23.16 -1.11
N PHE A 17 -13.55 21.98 -0.59
CA PHE A 17 -12.64 21.26 0.29
C PHE A 17 -11.37 21.03 -0.52
N ALA A 18 -10.27 21.64 -0.07
CA ALA A 18 -8.95 21.23 -0.53
C ALA A 18 -8.90 19.71 -0.37
N GLN A 19 -8.52 19.01 -1.42
CA GLN A 19 -8.43 17.56 -1.42
C GLN A 19 -7.22 17.22 -0.53
N ASP A 20 -7.40 17.25 0.79
CA ASP A 20 -6.32 17.02 1.75
C ASP A 20 -5.83 15.56 1.72
N ILE A 21 -6.51 14.69 0.98
CA ILE A 21 -6.09 13.32 0.73
C ILE A 21 -5.43 13.22 -0.64
N GLY A 22 -4.14 12.86 -0.66
CA GLY A 22 -3.38 12.51 -1.85
C GLY A 22 -3.38 11.01 -2.08
N ILE A 23 -3.63 10.58 -3.32
CA ILE A 23 -3.53 9.18 -3.76
C ILE A 23 -2.35 9.06 -4.72
N HIS A 24 -1.47 8.10 -4.45
CA HIS A 24 -0.22 7.91 -5.16
C HIS A 24 -0.07 6.47 -5.65
N ASP A 25 0.44 6.36 -6.89
CA ASP A 25 0.76 5.11 -7.58
C ASP A 25 -0.32 4.03 -7.45
N PRO A 26 -1.61 4.34 -7.76
CA PRO A 26 -2.64 3.33 -7.72
C PRO A 26 -2.38 2.28 -8.79
N TYR A 27 -2.58 1.01 -8.44
CA TYR A 27 -2.58 -0.08 -9.41
C TYR A 27 -3.50 -1.22 -8.97
N ALA A 28 -4.05 -1.94 -9.94
CA ALA A 28 -4.85 -3.13 -9.73
C ALA A 28 -4.17 -4.35 -10.36
N ILE A 29 -4.35 -5.51 -9.72
CA ILE A 29 -3.90 -6.81 -10.24
C ILE A 29 -4.98 -7.86 -10.03
N THR A 30 -4.96 -8.89 -10.87
CA THR A 30 -5.66 -10.16 -10.63
C THR A 30 -4.65 -11.28 -10.44
N PRO A 31 -4.81 -12.22 -9.48
CA PRO A 31 -3.83 -13.27 -9.22
C PRO A 31 -3.50 -14.14 -10.43
N VAL A 32 -4.49 -14.35 -11.30
CA VAL A 32 -4.35 -15.00 -12.60
C VAL A 32 -5.25 -14.27 -13.61
N PRO A 33 -4.89 -14.24 -14.91
CA PRO A 33 -5.76 -13.65 -15.94
C PRO A 33 -7.15 -14.29 -15.94
N GLY A 34 -8.20 -13.46 -15.95
CA GLY A 34 -9.59 -13.91 -15.90
C GLY A 34 -10.09 -14.38 -14.54
N ALA A 35 -9.33 -14.15 -13.45
CA ALA A 35 -9.82 -14.44 -12.10
C ALA A 35 -11.07 -13.60 -11.77
N PRO A 36 -12.08 -14.17 -11.09
CA PRO A 36 -13.25 -13.42 -10.62
C PRO A 36 -12.93 -12.52 -9.41
N THR A 37 -11.66 -12.38 -9.05
CA THR A 37 -11.17 -11.62 -7.90
C THR A 37 -9.91 -10.85 -8.27
N GLY A 38 -9.71 -9.70 -7.62
CA GLY A 38 -8.57 -8.83 -7.82
C GLY A 38 -8.29 -7.96 -6.60
N GLY A 39 -7.13 -7.32 -6.59
CA GLY A 39 -6.72 -6.38 -5.55
C GLY A 39 -6.31 -5.05 -6.16
N ALA A 40 -6.65 -3.93 -5.50
CA ALA A 40 -6.05 -2.63 -5.77
C ALA A 40 -5.22 -2.14 -4.58
N TYR A 41 -4.11 -1.51 -4.94
CA TYR A 41 -3.02 -1.07 -4.09
C TYR A 41 -2.69 0.38 -4.43
N MET A 42 -2.23 1.15 -3.44
CA MET A 42 -1.91 2.57 -3.56
C MET A 42 -1.29 3.07 -2.25
N LEU A 43 -0.64 4.22 -2.31
CA LEU A 43 -0.28 5.01 -1.13
C LEU A 43 -1.26 6.16 -0.96
N ILE A 44 -1.82 6.29 0.24
CA ILE A 44 -2.78 7.34 0.58
C ILE A 44 -2.13 8.26 1.61
N HIS A 45 -2.00 9.55 1.30
CA HIS A 45 -1.43 10.56 2.17
C HIS A 45 -2.54 11.48 2.66
N ASN A 46 -2.61 11.72 3.96
CA ASN A 46 -3.45 12.76 4.55
C ASN A 46 -2.62 14.00 4.88
N HIS A 47 -2.78 15.05 4.09
CA HIS A 47 -2.18 16.37 4.26
C HIS A 47 -2.91 17.24 5.31
N ALA A 48 -4.06 16.81 5.82
CA ALA A 48 -4.78 17.53 6.86
C ALA A 48 -4.09 17.41 8.23
N SER A 49 -4.38 18.36 9.11
CA SER A 49 -3.94 18.35 10.51
C SER A 49 -4.82 17.47 11.43
N THR A 50 -5.81 16.77 10.88
CA THR A 50 -6.73 15.88 11.60
C THR A 50 -6.67 14.47 11.02
N PRO A 51 -6.79 13.42 11.85
CA PRO A 51 -6.84 12.05 11.34
C PRO A 51 -8.12 11.82 10.53
N ASP A 52 -8.09 10.85 9.64
CA ASP A 52 -9.22 10.34 8.88
C ASP A 52 -9.18 8.81 8.88
N ARG A 53 -10.15 8.19 8.22
CA ARG A 53 -10.29 6.74 8.12
C ARG A 53 -10.90 6.39 6.77
N LEU A 54 -10.25 5.49 6.05
CA LEU A 54 -10.81 4.88 4.86
C LEU A 54 -11.81 3.82 5.30
N VAL A 55 -13.10 4.08 5.16
CA VAL A 55 -14.17 3.21 5.68
C VAL A 55 -14.81 2.32 4.62
N LYS A 56 -14.71 2.68 3.35
CA LYS A 56 -15.30 1.90 2.25
C LYS A 56 -14.60 2.14 0.92
N ALA A 57 -14.69 1.15 0.04
CA ALA A 57 -14.35 1.29 -1.37
C ALA A 57 -15.53 0.81 -2.23
N ARG A 58 -15.70 1.38 -3.42
CA ARG A 58 -16.76 1.02 -4.38
C ARG A 58 -16.22 1.07 -5.80
N SER A 59 -16.71 0.18 -6.64
CA SER A 59 -16.42 0.21 -8.07
C SER A 59 -17.54 -0.51 -8.82
N PRO A 60 -17.90 -0.08 -10.05
CA PRO A 60 -18.90 -0.77 -10.86
C PRO A 60 -18.38 -2.08 -11.49
N VAL A 61 -17.07 -2.35 -11.45
CA VAL A 61 -16.45 -3.48 -12.17
C VAL A 61 -16.55 -4.82 -11.44
N ALA A 62 -17.11 -4.83 -10.22
CA ALA A 62 -17.20 -6.01 -9.38
C ALA A 62 -18.51 -6.01 -8.57
N GLU A 63 -19.05 -7.21 -8.31
CA GLU A 63 -20.25 -7.38 -7.47
C GLU A 63 -20.04 -6.89 -6.04
N HIS A 64 -18.84 -7.11 -5.49
CA HIS A 64 -18.46 -6.69 -4.14
C HIS A 64 -17.07 -6.06 -4.12
N VAL A 65 -16.97 -4.93 -3.42
CA VAL A 65 -15.71 -4.24 -3.16
C VAL A 65 -15.56 -4.06 -1.66
N MET A 66 -14.45 -4.53 -1.10
CA MET A 66 -14.20 -4.57 0.35
C MET A 66 -12.81 -4.06 0.68
N LEU A 67 -12.63 -3.52 1.89
CA LEU A 67 -11.31 -3.23 2.44
C LEU A 67 -10.84 -4.44 3.21
N HIS A 68 -9.65 -4.93 2.91
CA HIS A 68 -9.00 -6.01 3.64
C HIS A 68 -7.77 -5.50 4.38
N THR A 69 -7.46 -6.13 5.50
CA THR A 69 -6.24 -5.95 6.28
C THR A 69 -5.61 -7.30 6.60
N HIS A 70 -4.33 -7.27 6.99
CA HIS A 70 -3.68 -8.44 7.57
C HIS A 70 -3.57 -8.25 9.08
N VAL A 71 -4.02 -9.26 9.82
CA VAL A 71 -3.92 -9.30 11.27
C VAL A 71 -3.09 -10.52 11.65
N GLU A 72 -2.11 -10.33 12.54
CA GLU A 72 -1.41 -11.45 13.15
C GLU A 72 -2.30 -12.06 14.23
N GLU A 73 -2.63 -13.34 14.07
CA GLU A 73 -3.43 -14.08 15.03
C GLU A 73 -2.75 -15.43 15.27
N ASP A 74 -2.26 -15.63 16.49
CA ASP A 74 -1.47 -16.80 16.90
C ASP A 74 -0.17 -16.99 16.09
N GLY A 75 0.53 -15.90 15.77
CA GLY A 75 1.76 -15.93 14.98
C GLY A 75 1.54 -16.24 13.49
N VAL A 76 0.29 -16.26 13.03
CA VAL A 76 -0.08 -16.45 11.62
C VAL A 76 -0.73 -15.18 11.10
N MET A 77 -0.18 -14.64 10.01
CA MET A 77 -0.80 -13.52 9.29
C MET A 77 -2.06 -14.00 8.57
N ARG A 78 -3.22 -13.45 8.92
CA ARG A 78 -4.51 -13.73 8.29
C ARG A 78 -5.08 -12.49 7.63
N MET A 79 -5.55 -12.65 6.39
CA MET A 79 -6.27 -11.63 5.65
C MET A 79 -7.73 -11.61 6.10
N ARG A 80 -8.22 -10.47 6.59
CA ARG A 80 -9.61 -10.30 7.04
C ARG A 80 -10.20 -8.97 6.52
N PRO A 81 -11.52 -8.88 6.36
CA PRO A 81 -12.20 -7.60 6.12
C PRO A 81 -11.89 -6.59 7.24
N ALA A 82 -11.61 -5.35 6.85
CA ALA A 82 -11.44 -4.23 7.75
C ALA A 82 -12.80 -3.56 8.01
N GLU A 83 -13.61 -4.18 8.88
CA GLU A 83 -14.99 -3.72 9.16
C GLU A 83 -15.03 -2.30 9.75
N ASP A 84 -14.06 -1.96 10.59
CA ASP A 84 -13.87 -0.63 11.16
C ASP A 84 -13.04 0.30 10.24
N GLY A 85 -12.86 -0.06 8.97
CA GLY A 85 -12.01 0.69 8.04
C GLY A 85 -10.52 0.64 8.35
N LEU A 86 -9.76 1.49 7.67
CA LEU A 86 -8.31 1.60 7.78
C LEU A 86 -7.93 3.02 8.24
N GLU A 87 -7.10 3.10 9.28
CA GLU A 87 -6.70 4.36 9.88
C GLU A 87 -5.79 5.16 8.95
N LEU A 88 -6.01 6.47 8.89
CA LEU A 88 -5.20 7.41 8.14
C LEU A 88 -4.81 8.60 9.04
N PRO A 89 -3.62 8.56 9.69
CA PRO A 89 -3.21 9.59 10.63
C PRO A 89 -3.12 10.99 10.01
N ALA A 90 -3.27 12.04 10.83
CA ALA A 90 -3.02 13.43 10.42
C ALA A 90 -1.57 13.61 9.94
N GLY A 91 -1.37 14.25 8.78
CA GLY A 91 -0.03 14.39 8.18
C GLY A 91 0.64 13.04 7.84
N GLY A 92 -0.12 11.94 7.85
CA GLY A 92 0.38 10.58 7.79
C GLY A 92 0.01 9.84 6.51
N VAL A 93 0.45 8.60 6.42
CA VAL A 93 0.25 7.74 5.25
C VAL A 93 -0.40 6.42 5.61
N LEU A 94 -1.30 5.95 4.74
CA LEU A 94 -1.84 4.60 4.71
C LEU A 94 -1.32 3.91 3.45
N LEU A 95 -0.54 2.85 3.63
CA LEU A 95 -0.03 2.04 2.54
C LEU A 95 -0.94 0.82 2.32
N LEU A 96 -1.63 0.82 1.17
CA LEU A 96 -2.36 -0.34 0.66
C LEU A 96 -1.43 -1.13 -0.26
N GLY A 97 -0.91 -2.25 0.22
CA GLY A 97 0.15 -3.02 -0.43
C GLY A 97 0.04 -4.51 -0.16
N ARG A 98 0.77 -5.31 -0.93
CA ARG A 98 0.90 -6.76 -0.71
C ARG A 98 1.46 -7.04 0.69
N GLY A 99 0.86 -7.97 1.42
CA GLY A 99 1.22 -8.21 2.83
C GLY A 99 0.74 -7.15 3.83
N ARG A 100 0.04 -6.10 3.37
CA ARG A 100 -0.65 -5.08 4.19
C ARG A 100 -2.14 -5.02 3.83
N GLY A 101 -2.81 -3.90 4.08
CA GLY A 101 -4.18 -3.71 3.62
C GLY A 101 -4.28 -3.57 2.10
N HIS A 102 -5.47 -3.80 1.53
CA HIS A 102 -5.77 -3.56 0.11
C HIS A 102 -7.27 -3.46 -0.13
N VAL A 103 -7.64 -2.94 -1.30
CA VAL A 103 -9.02 -3.02 -1.80
C VAL A 103 -9.19 -4.36 -2.50
N MET A 104 -10.16 -5.17 -2.06
CA MET A 104 -10.49 -6.47 -2.63
C MET A 104 -11.71 -6.33 -3.54
N PHE A 105 -11.59 -6.77 -4.79
CA PHE A 105 -12.69 -6.93 -5.74
C PHE A 105 -13.12 -8.41 -5.75
N MET A 106 -14.42 -8.67 -5.66
CA MET A 106 -15.00 -10.01 -5.81
C MET A 106 -16.18 -9.97 -6.77
N GLY A 107 -16.26 -11.00 -7.62
CA GLY A 107 -17.26 -11.04 -8.68
C GLY A 107 -16.96 -10.02 -9.77
N ILE A 108 -15.70 -9.96 -10.20
CA ILE A 108 -15.28 -9.13 -11.35
C ILE A 108 -16.09 -9.57 -12.58
N THR A 109 -16.84 -8.64 -13.19
CA THR A 109 -17.76 -8.92 -14.29
C THR A 109 -17.06 -8.98 -15.65
N ASP A 110 -16.09 -8.09 -15.84
CA ASP A 110 -15.24 -8.00 -17.02
C ASP A 110 -13.80 -8.25 -16.57
N PRO A 111 -13.13 -9.30 -17.08
CA PRO A 111 -11.75 -9.61 -16.73
C PRO A 111 -10.85 -8.39 -16.83
N PHE A 112 -10.02 -8.17 -15.81
CA PHE A 112 -9.02 -7.10 -15.85
C PHE A 112 -7.95 -7.47 -16.87
N GLU A 113 -7.80 -6.66 -17.92
CA GLU A 113 -6.74 -6.74 -18.91
C GLU A 113 -5.64 -5.72 -18.58
N ASP A 114 -4.39 -6.03 -18.94
CA ASP A 114 -3.26 -5.14 -18.67
C ASP A 114 -3.45 -3.79 -19.37
N GLY A 115 -3.29 -2.69 -18.63
CA GLY A 115 -3.52 -1.33 -19.11
C GLY A 115 -4.97 -0.84 -19.01
N ASP A 116 -5.92 -1.66 -18.57
CA ASP A 116 -7.29 -1.21 -18.27
C ASP A 116 -7.29 -0.16 -17.16
N ILE A 117 -8.32 0.70 -17.15
CA ILE A 117 -8.53 1.70 -16.11
C ILE A 117 -9.77 1.36 -15.32
N ILE A 118 -9.59 1.05 -14.03
CA ILE A 118 -10.67 0.72 -13.11
C ILE A 118 -11.11 1.99 -12.37
N PRO A 119 -12.37 2.44 -12.51
CA PRO A 119 -12.90 3.51 -11.69
C PRO A 119 -13.11 3.01 -10.27
N LEU A 120 -12.48 3.65 -9.30
CA LEU A 120 -12.57 3.30 -7.88
C LEU A 120 -12.99 4.54 -7.07
N THR A 121 -14.01 4.39 -6.24
CA THR A 121 -14.39 5.41 -5.26
C THR A 121 -13.94 4.96 -3.88
N LEU A 122 -13.08 5.75 -3.25
CA LEU A 122 -12.66 5.63 -1.87
C LEU A 122 -13.56 6.50 -0.99
N VAL A 123 -14.08 5.96 0.10
CA VAL A 123 -14.96 6.67 1.02
C VAL A 123 -14.26 6.82 2.36
N PHE A 124 -13.98 8.06 2.71
CA PHE A 124 -13.37 8.46 3.97
C PHE A 124 -14.44 8.93 4.96
N GLU A 125 -14.14 8.80 6.25
CA GLU A 125 -15.06 9.20 7.33
C GLU A 125 -15.27 10.73 7.35
N HIS A 126 -14.23 11.51 7.05
CA HIS A 126 -14.28 12.97 7.10
C HIS A 126 -14.09 13.64 5.75
N ALA A 127 -13.13 13.19 4.93
CA ALA A 127 -12.88 13.74 3.60
C ALA A 127 -13.99 13.42 2.58
N GLY A 128 -14.86 12.44 2.87
CA GLY A 128 -15.96 12.04 1.99
C GLY A 128 -15.51 11.10 0.87
N GLU A 129 -16.12 11.23 -0.31
CA GLU A 129 -15.86 10.34 -1.44
C GLU A 129 -14.79 10.94 -2.37
N ILE A 130 -13.79 10.12 -2.72
CA ILE A 130 -12.71 10.46 -3.65
C ILE A 130 -12.69 9.43 -4.77
N GLU A 131 -12.79 9.90 -6.01
CA GLU A 131 -12.70 9.07 -7.20
C GLU A 131 -11.24 8.95 -7.65
N VAL A 132 -10.84 7.73 -7.99
CA VAL A 132 -9.48 7.35 -8.39
C VAL A 132 -9.57 6.48 -9.63
N GLU A 133 -8.77 6.81 -10.65
CA GLU A 133 -8.54 5.95 -11.80
C GLU A 133 -7.38 5.01 -11.48
N VAL A 134 -7.66 3.71 -11.43
CA VAL A 134 -6.69 2.68 -11.03
C VAL A 134 -6.29 1.86 -12.27
N PRO A 135 -5.08 2.06 -12.82
CA PRO A 135 -4.60 1.23 -13.91
C PRO A 135 -4.39 -0.22 -13.49
N VAL A 136 -4.74 -1.16 -14.34
CA VAL A 136 -4.37 -2.57 -14.19
C VAL A 136 -2.93 -2.73 -14.67
N ASP A 137 -2.07 -3.22 -13.78
CA ASP A 137 -0.65 -3.48 -14.07
C ASP A 137 -0.30 -4.89 -13.61
N LEU A 138 -0.46 -5.85 -14.52
CA LEU A 138 -0.24 -7.27 -14.21
C LEU A 138 1.25 -7.60 -14.08
N SER A 139 2.15 -6.72 -14.51
CA SER A 139 3.60 -6.93 -14.38
C SER A 139 4.06 -6.94 -12.91
N ARG A 140 3.36 -6.21 -12.04
CA ARG A 140 3.62 -6.12 -10.59
C ARG A 140 3.28 -7.38 -9.80
N LEU A 141 2.71 -8.41 -10.45
CA LEU A 141 2.56 -9.73 -9.84
C LEU A 141 3.90 -10.43 -9.62
N THR A 142 4.91 -10.06 -10.42
CA THR A 142 6.23 -10.71 -10.46
C THR A 142 7.30 -9.97 -9.65
N GLU A 143 6.97 -8.80 -9.12
CA GLU A 143 7.85 -7.99 -8.29
C GLU A 143 7.77 -8.42 -6.82
N ASP A 144 8.93 -8.47 -6.14
CA ASP A 144 8.99 -8.86 -4.72
C ASP A 144 8.34 -7.78 -3.85
N PRO A 145 7.27 -8.11 -3.08
CA PRO A 145 6.55 -7.15 -2.24
C PRO A 145 7.41 -6.47 -1.16
N ALA A 146 8.65 -6.90 -0.94
CA ALA A 146 9.57 -6.30 0.01
C ALA A 146 10.31 -5.03 -0.51
N THR A 147 10.21 -4.68 -1.80
CA THR A 147 11.06 -3.65 -2.42
C THR A 147 10.45 -2.23 -2.44
N GLU A 148 9.18 -2.04 -2.09
CA GLU A 148 8.47 -0.74 -2.19
C GLU A 148 8.46 0.09 -0.89
N ILE A 149 9.55 0.12 -0.10
CA ILE A 149 9.75 1.22 0.85
C ILE A 149 10.59 2.27 0.12
N PRO A 150 10.05 3.44 -0.27
CA PRO A 150 10.89 4.55 -0.71
C PRO A 150 11.69 5.01 0.51
N GLU A 151 12.95 4.58 0.59
CA GLU A 151 13.90 5.06 1.59
C GLU A 151 14.05 6.59 1.41
N PRO A 152 13.87 7.41 2.46
CA PRO A 152 14.15 8.82 2.36
C PRO A 152 15.67 9.00 2.16
N HIS A 153 16.08 9.37 0.95
CA HIS A 153 17.48 9.68 0.65
C HIS A 153 17.93 10.90 1.47
N THR A 154 18.64 10.67 2.57
CA THR A 154 19.50 11.68 3.19
C THR A 154 20.91 11.47 2.68
N HIS A 155 21.39 12.39 1.83
CA HIS A 155 22.80 12.52 1.49
C HIS A 155 23.44 13.47 2.50
N GLY A 156 24.48 12.99 3.19
CA GLY A 156 25.53 13.84 3.74
C GLY A 156 25.78 13.72 5.25
N ALA A 157 26.75 12.90 5.62
CA ALA A 157 27.80 13.30 6.55
C ALA A 157 28.99 12.33 6.41
N GLU A 158 30.03 12.83 5.79
CA GLU A 158 31.34 12.24 5.59
C GLU A 158 32.21 12.48 6.82
N THR A 159 32.92 11.44 7.29
CA THR A 159 34.21 11.53 8.01
C THR A 159 34.99 10.21 7.81
N PRO A 160 36.27 10.25 7.43
CA PRO A 160 37.13 9.06 7.26
C PRO A 160 37.92 8.72 8.54
N GLU A 161 38.79 7.71 8.43
CA GLU A 161 39.87 7.29 9.38
C GLU A 161 39.46 6.18 10.37
N SER A 162 40.21 5.10 10.62
CA SER A 162 41.51 4.60 10.14
C SER A 162 41.56 3.08 10.42
N HIS A 163 42.16 2.30 9.51
CA HIS A 163 42.48 0.89 9.74
C HIS A 163 43.90 0.79 10.30
N ASP A 164 44.04 0.38 11.55
CA ASP A 164 45.31 -0.07 12.12
C ASP A 164 45.28 -1.60 12.23
N HIS A 165 46.10 -2.26 11.41
CA HIS A 165 46.40 -3.68 11.51
C HIS A 165 47.73 -3.85 12.26
N GLU A 166 47.68 -4.28 13.52
CA GLU A 166 48.88 -4.74 14.24
C GLU A 166 48.67 -6.19 14.71
N ALA A 167 49.60 -7.05 14.34
CA ALA A 167 49.57 -8.51 14.50
C ALA A 167 50.29 -8.98 15.77
N HIS A 168 49.80 -10.06 16.40
CA HIS A 168 50.55 -11.04 17.22
C HIS A 168 49.57 -12.22 17.46
N GLY A 169 49.87 -13.52 17.38
CA GLY A 169 51.11 -14.28 17.32
C GLY A 169 50.92 -15.55 18.16
N ALA A 170 50.89 -16.71 17.49
CA ALA A 170 51.14 -18.09 17.95
C ALA A 170 50.33 -18.70 19.12
N GLU A 171 49.69 -19.85 18.86
CA GLU A 171 49.95 -21.08 19.64
C GLU A 171 49.54 -22.34 18.86
N GLU A 172 50.47 -23.28 18.79
CA GLU A 172 50.38 -24.57 18.10
C GLU A 172 49.43 -25.53 18.84
N MET A 173 48.66 -26.32 18.08
CA MET A 173 47.87 -27.44 18.61
C MET A 173 48.14 -28.71 17.78
N PRO A 174 48.43 -29.86 18.41
CA PRO A 174 48.92 -31.05 17.73
C PRO A 174 47.84 -31.90 17.05
N ALA A 175 48.31 -32.64 16.03
CA ALA A 175 47.56 -33.47 15.09
C ALA A 175 46.74 -34.60 15.72
N SER A 176 45.57 -34.84 15.12
CA SER A 176 44.66 -35.95 15.39
C SER A 176 45.01 -37.21 14.58
N ARG A 177 45.18 -38.31 15.31
CA ARG A 177 44.58 -39.66 15.11
C ARG A 177 44.79 -40.41 13.77
N GLY A 178 45.42 -41.60 13.88
CA GLY A 178 44.76 -42.85 13.44
C GLY A 178 45.41 -43.68 12.32
N HIS A 179 46.19 -44.69 12.72
CA HIS A 179 46.05 -46.12 12.36
C HIS A 179 45.77 -46.54 10.89
N GLU A 180 46.78 -47.05 10.18
CA GLU A 180 46.66 -48.13 9.18
C GLU A 180 47.95 -48.98 9.15
N GLY A 181 47.81 -50.32 9.06
CA GLY A 181 48.86 -51.22 8.57
C GLY A 181 49.39 -52.30 9.52
N HIS A 182 48.60 -53.35 9.78
CA HIS A 182 49.11 -54.66 10.21
C HIS A 182 49.47 -55.47 8.96
N GLY A 183 50.68 -56.02 8.91
CA GLY A 183 51.08 -57.00 7.90
C GLY A 183 51.01 -58.43 8.44
N GLY A 184 50.97 -59.39 7.50
CA GLY A 184 51.26 -60.81 7.75
C GLY A 184 50.04 -61.70 7.96
#